data_AF-G4NIJ2-F1
#
_entry.id   AF-G4NIJ2-F1
#
_cell.length_a   1.000
_cell.length_b   1.000
_cell.length_c   1.000
_cell.angle_alpha   90.00
_cell.angle_beta   90.00
_cell.angle_gamma   90.00
#
_symmetry.space_group_name_H-M   'P 1'
#
loop_
_entity.id
_entity.type
_entity.pdbx_description
1 polymer ?
#
loop_
_entity_poly.entity_id
_entity_poly.type
_entity_poly.pdbx_seq_one_letter_code
_entity_poly.pdbx_strand_id
1 'polypeptide(L)'
;MFATDARANASVRWNPRVEARQGAKGCYAILGENICLQTDANLNSCQGCKTALSGTSYSAAIGAGLAGHLLDFSRQPDCRERIRRRNSLAKVEGMVSVFWSMCEGSDRQVPCMTPWKLLPKLGENDPNPDMWTGKEQARNSICETMSRALEKTY
;
A
#
# COMPACT_ATOMS: atom_id res chain seq x y z
N MET A 1 8.28 -8.30 -5.45
CA MET A 1 6.94 -7.68 -5.60
C MET A 1 6.29 -8.26 -6.84
N PHE A 2 5.01 -8.61 -6.72
CA PHE A 2 4.20 -9.21 -7.79
C PHE A 2 3.13 -8.22 -8.26
N ALA A 3 2.46 -8.50 -9.39
CA ALA A 3 1.49 -7.60 -10.00
C ALA A 3 0.03 -7.98 -9.69
N THR A 4 -0.81 -6.99 -9.43
CA THR A 4 -2.26 -7.15 -9.41
C THR A 4 -2.94 -6.17 -10.35
N ASP A 5 -4.18 -6.47 -10.70
CA ASP A 5 -5.12 -5.49 -11.26
C ASP A 5 -5.73 -4.57 -10.18
N ALA A 6 -6.55 -3.62 -10.62
CA ALA A 6 -7.26 -2.67 -9.75
C ALA A 6 -8.30 -3.32 -8.83
N ARG A 7 -8.73 -4.56 -9.13
CA ARG A 7 -9.62 -5.37 -8.28
C ARG A 7 -8.82 -6.23 -7.29
N ALA A 8 -7.53 -5.93 -7.14
CA ALA A 8 -6.58 -6.68 -6.34
C ALA A 8 -6.49 -8.16 -6.73
N ASN A 9 -6.75 -8.51 -7.99
CA ASN A 9 -6.51 -9.86 -8.49
C ASN A 9 -5.04 -10.03 -8.85
N ALA A 10 -4.37 -10.96 -8.18
CA ALA A 10 -3.04 -11.41 -8.59
C ALA A 10 -3.12 -12.02 -10.00
N SER A 11 -2.33 -11.50 -10.94
CA SER A 11 -2.28 -12.10 -12.27
C SER A 11 -1.50 -13.39 -12.31
N VAL A 12 -2.13 -14.41 -12.88
CA VAL A 12 -1.54 -15.73 -13.15
C VAL A 12 -0.49 -15.66 -14.26
N ARG A 13 -0.50 -14.61 -15.10
CA ARG A 13 0.44 -14.44 -16.22
C ARG A 13 1.78 -13.88 -15.78
N TRP A 14 1.78 -12.93 -14.83
CA TRP A 14 2.99 -12.25 -14.37
C TRP A 14 3.52 -12.80 -13.05
N ASN A 15 2.66 -13.38 -12.23
CA ASN A 15 3.06 -13.86 -10.91
C ASN A 15 3.34 -15.36 -10.96
N PRO A 16 4.41 -15.81 -10.28
CA PRO A 16 4.64 -17.24 -10.11
C PRO A 16 3.45 -17.86 -9.37
N ARG A 17 3.14 -19.12 -9.67
CA ARG A 17 2.27 -19.92 -8.83
C ARG A 17 2.99 -20.12 -7.50
N VAL A 18 2.53 -19.42 -6.47
CA VAL A 18 3.08 -19.60 -5.13
C VAL A 18 2.38 -20.83 -4.56
N GLU A 19 3.04 -21.99 -4.63
CA GLU A 19 2.75 -23.06 -3.68
C GLU A 19 2.98 -22.44 -2.30
N ALA A 20 1.92 -22.39 -1.50
CA ALA A 20 1.91 -21.73 -0.21
C ALA A 20 2.96 -22.34 0.73
N ARG A 21 4.23 -21.93 0.58
CA ARG A 21 5.25 -22.17 1.58
C ARG A 21 4.85 -21.32 2.77
N GLN A 22 4.25 -22.01 3.75
CA GLN A 22 4.05 -21.51 5.09
C GLN A 22 5.32 -20.75 5.52
N GLY A 23 5.22 -19.42 5.65
CA GLY A 23 6.34 -18.59 6.08
C GLY A 23 6.86 -17.54 5.10
N ALA A 24 6.31 -17.36 3.89
CA ALA A 24 6.74 -16.32 2.96
C ALA A 24 6.31 -14.89 3.34
N LYS A 25 6.60 -14.44 4.57
CA LYS A 25 6.51 -13.02 4.95
C LYS A 25 7.44 -12.25 4.00
N GLY A 26 6.88 -11.32 3.22
CA GLY A 26 7.61 -10.53 2.22
C GLY A 26 7.29 -10.87 0.75
N CYS A 27 6.46 -11.89 0.50
CA CYS A 27 5.95 -12.18 -0.85
C CYS A 27 4.52 -11.65 -1.00
N TYR A 28 4.37 -10.44 -1.53
CA TYR A 28 3.07 -9.82 -1.81
C TYR A 28 3.01 -9.21 -3.22
N ALA A 29 1.79 -9.11 -3.72
CA ALA A 29 1.47 -8.45 -4.98
C ALA A 29 0.91 -7.04 -4.71
N ILE A 30 1.18 -6.10 -5.59
CA ILE A 30 0.61 -4.74 -5.58
C ILE A 30 0.22 -4.38 -7.02
N LEU A 31 -0.67 -3.39 -7.16
CA LEU A 31 -1.09 -2.82 -8.43
C LEU A 31 0.10 -2.68 -9.39
N GLY A 32 0.00 -3.36 -10.53
CA GLY A 32 1.00 -3.33 -11.58
C GLY A 32 0.42 -3.61 -12.96
N GLU A 33 -0.89 -3.74 -13.07
CA GLU A 33 -1.60 -3.98 -14.32
C GLU A 33 -2.53 -2.82 -14.64
N ASN A 34 -2.67 -2.55 -15.94
CA ASN A 34 -3.50 -1.49 -16.47
C ASN A 34 -3.20 -0.11 -15.86
N ILE A 35 -1.91 0.15 -15.63
CA ILE A 35 -1.43 1.44 -15.13
C ILE A 35 -1.59 2.48 -16.23
N CYS A 36 -2.41 3.49 -15.99
CA CYS A 36 -2.50 4.66 -16.86
C CYS A 36 -1.47 5.70 -16.39
N LEU A 37 -0.53 6.04 -17.27
CA LEU A 37 0.40 7.15 -17.06
C LEU A 37 -0.13 8.39 -17.76
N GLN A 38 -0.08 9.53 -17.09
CA GLN A 38 -0.27 10.84 -17.73
C GLN A 38 1.05 11.23 -18.40
N THR A 39 1.26 10.79 -19.65
CA THR A 39 2.34 11.32 -20.50
C THR A 39 1.91 12.64 -21.12
N ASP A 40 2.83 13.61 -21.16
CA ASP A 40 2.62 15.05 -21.37
C ASP A 40 1.54 15.48 -22.38
N ALA A 41 0.82 16.54 -21.98
CA ALA A 41 -0.28 17.20 -22.69
C ALA A 41 0.11 17.93 -23.99
N ASN A 42 1.36 17.83 -24.46
CA ASN A 42 1.81 18.42 -25.72
C ASN A 42 1.77 17.44 -26.91
N LEU A 43 1.24 16.23 -26.72
CA LEU A 43 0.78 15.39 -27.84
C LEU A 43 -0.74 15.55 -27.94
N ASN A 44 -1.18 16.49 -28.78
CA ASN A 44 -2.56 16.79 -29.13
C ASN A 44 -3.49 15.55 -29.13
N SER A 45 -4.17 15.30 -28.01
CA SER A 45 -5.51 14.70 -27.95
C SER A 45 -5.90 14.50 -26.48
N CYS A 46 -6.71 15.41 -25.95
CA CYS A 46 -7.57 15.12 -24.82
C CYS A 46 -8.67 14.15 -25.29
N GLN A 47 -8.39 12.83 -25.35
CA GLN A 47 -9.37 11.75 -25.14
C GLN A 47 -8.70 10.38 -25.27
N GLY A 48 -8.66 9.62 -24.17
CA GLY A 48 -8.25 8.21 -24.14
C GLY A 48 -6.84 7.95 -23.60
N CYS A 49 -6.74 7.27 -22.45
CA CYS A 49 -5.51 6.68 -21.91
C CYS A 49 -4.83 5.85 -23.02
N LYS A 50 -3.71 6.32 -23.59
CA LYS A 50 -3.23 5.78 -24.88
C LYS A 50 -2.43 4.47 -24.77
N THR A 51 -1.95 4.07 -23.60
CA THR A 51 -1.54 2.67 -23.36
C THR A 51 -1.63 2.36 -21.88
N ALA A 52 -2.52 1.44 -21.50
CA ALA A 52 -2.50 0.88 -20.15
C ALA A 52 -1.29 -0.05 -20.06
N LEU A 53 -0.39 0.20 -19.12
CA LEU A 53 0.87 -0.53 -18.99
C LEU A 53 0.75 -1.58 -17.88
N SER A 54 1.33 -2.76 -18.12
CA SER A 54 1.29 -3.87 -17.17
C SER A 54 2.67 -4.47 -16.99
N GLY A 55 3.06 -4.75 -15.75
CA GLY A 55 4.30 -5.41 -15.43
C GLY A 55 4.73 -5.23 -13.97
N THR A 56 5.52 -6.18 -13.48
CA THR A 56 6.06 -6.15 -12.12
C THR A 56 7.02 -4.97 -11.87
N SER A 57 7.61 -4.39 -12.93
CA SER A 57 8.38 -3.14 -12.83
C SER A 57 7.51 -1.96 -12.35
N TYR A 58 6.25 -1.89 -12.79
CA TYR A 58 5.32 -0.87 -12.29
C TYR A 58 4.90 -1.15 -10.85
N SER A 59 4.65 -2.42 -10.49
CA SER A 59 4.43 -2.82 -9.11
C SER A 59 5.58 -2.38 -8.20
N ALA A 60 6.82 -2.59 -8.63
CA ALA A 60 8.01 -2.17 -7.88
C ALA A 60 8.08 -0.65 -7.72
N ALA A 61 7.82 0.12 -8.79
CA ALA A 61 7.82 1.58 -8.74
C ALA A 61 6.72 2.12 -7.80
N ILE A 62 5.50 1.57 -7.88
CA ILE A 62 4.38 1.97 -7.02
C ILE A 62 4.68 1.60 -5.56
N GLY A 63 5.23 0.41 -5.30
CA GLY A 63 5.65 0.00 -3.96
C GLY A 63 6.75 0.89 -3.39
N ALA A 64 7.73 1.30 -4.20
CA ALA A 64 8.76 2.24 -3.79
C ALA A 64 8.17 3.64 -3.47
N GLY A 65 7.25 4.13 -4.31
CA GLY A 65 6.54 5.38 -4.05
C GLY A 65 5.75 5.34 -2.74
N LEU A 66 5.02 4.24 -2.48
CA LEU A 66 4.31 4.04 -1.23
C LEU A 66 5.28 3.99 -0.03
N ALA A 67 6.41 3.31 -0.14
CA ALA A 67 7.44 3.29 0.90
C ALA A 67 7.93 4.71 1.22
N GLY A 68 8.20 5.52 0.19
CA GLY A 68 8.58 6.93 0.33
C GLY A 68 7.51 7.73 1.08
N HIS A 69 6.24 7.59 0.68
CA HIS A 69 5.13 8.26 1.37
C HIS A 69 5.01 7.85 2.84
N LEU A 70 5.21 6.58 3.19
CA LEU A 70 5.18 6.13 4.58
C LEU A 70 6.35 6.68 5.40
N LEU A 71 7.54 6.74 4.81
CA LEU A 71 8.72 7.34 5.45
C LEU A 71 8.48 8.84 5.70
N ASP A 72 7.97 9.56 4.71
CA ASP A 72 7.69 10.99 4.85
C ASP A 72 6.55 11.25 5.85
N PHE A 73 5.49 10.45 5.79
CA PHE A 73 4.41 10.49 6.80
C PHE A 73 4.97 10.28 8.21
N SER A 74 5.87 9.32 8.39
CA SER A 74 6.46 9.02 9.70
C SER A 74 7.33 10.14 10.27
N ARG A 75 7.78 11.08 9.43
CA ARG A 75 8.60 12.23 9.83
C ARG A 75 7.76 13.45 10.20
N GLN A 76 6.47 13.46 9.88
CA GLN A 76 5.59 14.60 10.14
C GLN A 76 5.50 14.86 11.66
N PRO A 77 5.56 16.12 12.14
CA PRO A 77 5.69 16.44 13.57
C PRO A 77 4.61 15.83 14.47
N ASP A 78 3.38 15.74 13.97
CA ASP A 78 2.22 15.20 14.66
C ASP A 78 2.13 13.66 14.60
N CYS A 79 2.89 13.01 13.72
CA CYS A 79 2.92 11.54 13.59
C CYS A 79 4.18 10.90 14.18
N ARG A 80 5.32 11.60 14.15
CA ARG A 80 6.64 11.01 14.44
C ARG A 80 6.77 10.43 15.84
N GLU A 81 6.07 10.98 16.83
CA GLU A 81 6.07 10.52 18.22
C GLU A 81 4.97 9.47 18.48
N ARG A 82 3.97 9.37 17.59
CA ARG A 82 2.86 8.42 17.70
C ARG A 82 3.23 7.04 17.13
N ILE A 83 4.21 6.98 16.22
CA ILE A 83 4.65 5.71 15.62
C ILE A 83 5.70 5.04 16.50
N ARG A 84 5.31 3.93 17.14
CA ARG A 84 6.21 3.12 17.95
C ARG A 84 7.22 2.41 17.06
N ARG A 85 8.48 2.36 17.54
CA ARG A 85 9.64 1.80 16.80
C ARG A 85 9.84 2.41 15.41
N ARG A 86 9.49 3.69 15.22
CA ARG A 86 9.64 4.43 13.96
C ARG A 86 10.99 4.21 13.26
N ASN A 87 12.09 4.17 14.02
CA ASN A 87 13.44 3.99 13.44
C ASN A 87 13.60 2.66 12.70
N SER A 88 12.79 1.65 13.00
CA SER A 88 12.77 0.37 12.28
C SER A 88 12.05 0.46 10.93
N LEU A 89 11.24 1.50 10.67
CA LEU A 89 10.52 1.66 9.41
C LEU A 89 11.47 1.81 8.20
N ALA A 90 12.63 2.43 8.41
CA ALA A 90 13.66 2.59 7.38
C ALA A 90 14.41 1.28 7.06
N LYS A 91 14.24 0.23 7.88
CA LYS A 91 14.82 -1.09 7.62
C LYS A 91 13.91 -1.90 6.71
N VAL A 92 14.50 -2.80 5.92
CA VAL A 92 13.77 -3.65 4.98
C VAL A 92 12.69 -4.46 5.70
N GLU A 93 13.02 -5.08 6.83
CA GLU A 93 12.10 -5.92 7.61
C GLU A 93 10.94 -5.11 8.17
N GLY A 94 11.21 -3.87 8.60
CA GLY A 94 10.18 -2.98 9.12
C GLY A 94 9.18 -2.56 8.04
N MET A 95 9.69 -2.13 6.88
CA MET A 95 8.84 -1.77 5.74
C MET A 95 8.05 -2.98 5.21
N VAL A 96 8.68 -4.16 5.12
CA VAL A 96 8.01 -5.41 4.74
C VAL A 96 6.87 -5.75 5.69
N SER A 97 7.05 -5.57 7.01
CA SER A 97 5.98 -5.82 7.97
C SER A 97 4.80 -4.87 7.80
N VAL A 98 5.07 -3.58 7.57
CA VAL A 98 4.02 -2.58 7.31
C VAL A 98 3.28 -2.89 6.01
N PHE A 99 3.97 -3.27 4.94
CA PHE A 99 3.32 -3.73 3.72
C PHE A 99 2.49 -5.01 3.92
N TRP A 100 2.98 -5.91 4.75
CA TRP A 100 2.26 -7.14 5.05
C TRP A 100 0.94 -6.89 5.80
N SER A 101 0.88 -5.91 6.70
CA SER A 101 -0.38 -5.57 7.39
C SER A 101 -1.48 -5.10 6.43
N MET A 102 -1.09 -4.52 5.28
CA MET A 102 -2.02 -4.13 4.22
C MET A 102 -2.50 -5.29 3.34
N CYS A 103 -1.92 -6.48 3.51
CA CYS A 103 -2.29 -7.70 2.79
C CYS A 103 -3.30 -8.55 3.58
N GLU A 104 -3.55 -8.25 4.86
CA GLU A 104 -4.44 -9.04 5.72
C GLU A 104 -5.84 -9.17 5.10
N GLY A 105 -6.37 -10.40 5.04
CA GLY A 105 -7.70 -10.70 4.48
C GLY A 105 -7.76 -10.82 2.96
N SER A 106 -6.65 -11.10 2.26
CA SER A 106 -6.71 -11.57 0.87
C SER A 106 -6.70 -13.10 0.82
N ASP A 107 -7.82 -13.73 0.44
CA ASP A 107 -7.94 -15.19 0.30
C ASP A 107 -7.31 -15.72 -1.00
N ARG A 108 -6.22 -15.08 -1.45
CA ARG A 108 -5.59 -15.34 -2.73
C ARG A 108 -4.31 -16.13 -2.55
N GLN A 109 -3.93 -16.87 -3.59
CA GLN A 109 -2.67 -17.63 -3.65
C GLN A 109 -1.45 -16.75 -3.41
N VAL A 110 -1.50 -15.48 -3.82
CA VAL A 110 -0.51 -14.46 -3.51
C VAL A 110 -1.21 -13.34 -2.74
N PRO A 111 -0.75 -13.00 -1.52
CA PRO A 111 -1.32 -11.90 -0.77
C PRO A 111 -1.23 -10.59 -1.55
N CYS A 112 -2.35 -9.88 -1.63
CA CYS A 112 -2.44 -8.65 -2.41
C CYS A 112 -2.45 -7.46 -1.46
N MET A 113 -1.44 -6.61 -1.57
CA MET A 113 -1.30 -5.38 -0.82
C MET A 113 -2.37 -4.39 -1.28
N THR A 114 -3.16 -3.93 -0.32
CA THR A 114 -4.23 -2.96 -0.54
C THR A 114 -3.96 -1.72 0.33
N PRO A 115 -3.23 -0.71 -0.17
CA PRO A 115 -2.77 0.41 0.66
C PRO A 115 -3.87 1.18 1.38
N TRP A 116 -5.08 1.23 0.80
CA TRP A 116 -6.24 1.86 1.43
C TRP A 116 -6.69 1.17 2.73
N LYS A 117 -6.25 -0.07 3.02
CA LYS A 117 -6.47 -0.70 4.33
C LYS A 117 -5.71 -0.05 5.48
N LEU A 118 -4.75 0.84 5.19
CA LEU A 118 -4.15 1.72 6.21
C LEU A 118 -5.11 2.80 6.70
N LEU A 119 -6.08 3.19 5.86
CA LEU A 119 -7.07 4.20 6.22
C LEU A 119 -8.08 3.57 7.17
N PRO A 120 -8.60 4.34 8.15
CA PRO A 120 -9.71 3.85 8.95
C PRO A 120 -10.87 3.51 8.03
N LYS A 121 -11.62 2.48 8.38
CA LYS A 121 -12.97 2.29 7.83
C LYS A 121 -13.82 3.40 8.42
N LEU A 122 -13.77 4.59 7.82
CA LEU A 122 -14.69 5.67 8.11
C LEU A 122 -16.09 5.07 8.02
N GLY A 123 -16.76 4.98 9.17
CA GLY A 123 -18.06 4.36 9.24
C GLY A 123 -19.01 5.13 8.34
N GLU A 124 -19.76 4.43 7.49
CA GLU A 124 -20.92 4.97 6.78
C GLU A 124 -22.01 5.54 7.72
N ASN A 125 -21.76 5.53 9.04
CA ASN A 125 -22.71 5.86 10.11
C ASN A 125 -22.23 6.98 11.05
N ASP A 126 -21.17 7.75 10.72
CA ASP A 126 -20.82 8.92 11.54
C ASP A 126 -21.69 10.13 11.16
N PRO A 127 -22.69 10.55 11.97
CA PRO A 127 -23.72 11.49 11.56
C PRO A 127 -23.21 12.92 11.40
N ASN A 128 -21.99 13.22 11.83
CA ASN A 128 -21.42 14.56 11.75
C ASN A 128 -19.87 14.50 11.67
N PRO A 129 -19.29 14.25 10.49
CA PRO A 129 -17.86 14.23 10.35
C PRO A 129 -17.37 15.67 10.26
N ASP A 130 -17.00 16.27 11.39
CA ASP A 130 -16.12 17.42 11.35
C ASP A 130 -14.88 17.01 10.54
N MET A 131 -14.68 17.60 9.37
CA MET A 131 -13.66 17.16 8.40
C MET A 131 -12.24 17.08 9.02
N TRP A 132 -12.00 17.91 10.04
CA TRP A 132 -10.77 17.94 10.83
C TRP A 132 -10.61 16.72 11.75
N THR A 133 -11.67 16.29 12.45
CA THR A 133 -11.61 15.12 13.34
C THR A 133 -11.45 13.83 12.54
N GLY A 134 -12.08 13.73 11.37
CA GLY A 134 -11.88 12.60 10.46
C GLY A 134 -10.43 12.47 9.96
N LYS A 135 -9.77 13.60 9.66
CA LYS A 135 -8.36 13.61 9.25
C LYS A 135 -7.44 13.18 10.39
N GLU A 136 -7.65 13.69 11.61
CA GLU A 136 -6.84 13.30 12.76
C GLU A 136 -7.04 11.83 13.13
N GLN A 137 -8.27 11.34 13.14
CA GLN A 137 -8.58 9.93 13.35
C GLN A 137 -7.91 9.05 12.29
N ALA A 138 -7.93 9.46 11.02
CA ALA A 138 -7.23 8.72 9.97
C ALA A 138 -5.73 8.66 10.20
N ARG A 139 -5.10 9.78 10.56
CA ARG A 139 -3.67 9.82 10.88
C ARG A 139 -3.33 8.95 12.07
N ASN A 140 -4.16 8.96 13.12
CA ASN A 140 -4.00 8.09 14.29
C ASN A 140 -4.12 6.61 13.92
N SER A 141 -5.11 6.25 13.10
CA SER A 141 -5.29 4.88 12.63
C SER A 141 -4.09 4.39 11.82
N ILE A 142 -3.53 5.23 10.95
CA ILE A 142 -2.30 4.92 10.21
C ILE A 142 -1.13 4.71 11.18
N CYS A 143 -0.91 5.63 12.13
CA CYS A 143 0.17 5.52 13.11
C CYS A 143 0.07 4.25 13.94
N GLU A 144 -1.13 3.88 14.38
CA GLU A 144 -1.39 2.66 15.15
C GLU A 144 -1.15 1.40 14.32
N THR A 145 -1.60 1.38 13.06
CA THR A 145 -1.39 0.25 12.16
C THR A 145 0.10 0.02 11.88
N MET A 146 0.85 1.10 11.62
CA MET A 146 2.30 1.04 11.45
C MET A 146 2.99 0.57 12.72
N SER A 147 2.60 1.10 13.88
CA SER A 147 3.16 0.71 15.19
C SER A 147 2.99 -0.79 15.44
N ARG A 148 1.78 -1.32 15.28
CA ARG A 148 1.50 -2.75 15.46
C ARG A 148 2.31 -3.63 14.52
N ALA A 149 2.48 -3.20 13.27
CA ALA A 149 3.29 -3.95 12.30
C ALA A 149 4.78 -3.98 12.70
N LEU A 150 5.34 -2.84 13.12
CA LEU A 150 6.73 -2.74 13.57
C LEU A 150 6.96 -3.48 14.90
N GLU A 151 5.96 -3.53 15.77
CA GLU A 151 5.99 -4.27 17.03
C GLU A 151 6.08 -5.79 16.82
N LYS A 152 5.35 -6.33 15.84
CA LYS A 152 5.39 -7.78 15.51
C LYS A 152 6.75 -8.27 14.99
N THR A 153 7.65 -7.36 14.60
CA THR A 153 8.93 -7.69 13.93
C THR A 153 10.15 -7.51 14.81
N TYR A 154 10.08 -6.67 15.84
CA TYR A 154 11.21 -6.30 16.70
C TYR A 154 10.90 -6.57 18.18
#